data_AF-A0AAW5ELG1-F1
#
_entry.id   AF-A0AAW5ELG1-F1
#
_cell.length_a   1.000
_cell.length_b   1.000
_cell.length_c   1.000
_cell.angle_alpha   90.00
_cell.angle_beta   90.00
_cell.angle_gamma   90.00
#
_symmetry.space_group_name_H-M   'P 1'
#
loop_
_entity.id
_entity.type
_entity.pdbx_description
1 polymer ?
#
loop_
_entity_poly.entity_id
_entity_poly.type
_entity_poly.pdbx_seq_one_letter_code
_entity_poly.pdbx_strand_id
1 'polypeptide(L)'
;PTVVFHKDGQTHTGVVPDNANLVVRAGIRQFPFPHLRYECGMGKCAKCACRVLSGAEHLPPVNWKEKKQLGERIDAGYRLACQLWL
;
A
#
# COMPACT_ATOMS: atom_id res chain seq x y z
N PRO A 1 9.10 -7.63 -7.20
CA PRO A 1 7.93 -8.52 -6.95
C PRO A 1 6.69 -8.24 -7.85
N THR A 2 5.79 -9.21 -8.04
CA THR A 2 4.51 -9.02 -8.75
C THR A 2 3.44 -8.52 -7.79
N VAL A 3 2.81 -7.39 -8.10
CA VAL A 3 1.74 -6.78 -7.28
C VAL A 3 0.44 -6.75 -8.08
N VAL A 4 -0.65 -7.16 -7.42
CA VAL A 4 -2.00 -7.10 -7.96
C VAL A 4 -2.78 -6.04 -7.18
N PHE A 5 -3.23 -4.99 -7.86
CA PHE A 5 -3.98 -3.89 -7.28
C PHE A 5 -5.44 -3.94 -7.70
N HIS A 6 -6.35 -3.99 -6.73
CA HIS A 6 -7.79 -4.03 -6.96
C HIS A 6 -8.42 -2.67 -6.67
N LYS A 7 -9.19 -2.13 -7.64
CA LYS A 7 -9.90 -0.85 -7.49
C LYS A 7 -11.15 -0.82 -8.35
N ASP A 8 -12.28 -0.45 -7.76
CA ASP A 8 -13.56 -0.24 -8.46
C ASP A 8 -13.96 -1.42 -9.37
N GLY A 9 -13.79 -2.65 -8.87
CA GLY A 9 -14.07 -3.89 -9.60
C GLY A 9 -13.01 -4.31 -10.62
N GLN A 10 -11.99 -3.47 -10.84
CA GLN A 10 -10.89 -3.75 -11.77
C GLN A 10 -9.66 -4.28 -11.03
N THR A 11 -8.85 -5.04 -11.77
CA THR A 11 -7.59 -5.60 -11.30
C THR A 11 -6.47 -5.14 -12.21
N HIS A 12 -5.41 -4.61 -11.62
CA HIS A 12 -4.22 -4.13 -12.32
C HIS A 12 -3.01 -4.91 -11.80
N THR A 13 -2.34 -5.65 -12.66
CA THR A 13 -1.13 -6.41 -12.30
C THR A 13 0.10 -5.69 -12.79
N GLY A 14 1.11 -5.56 -11.94
CA GLY A 14 2.37 -4.90 -12.28
C GLY A 14 3.55 -5.54 -11.57
N VAL A 15 4.66 -5.69 -12.28
CA VAL A 15 5.94 -6.01 -11.67
C VAL A 15 6.56 -4.71 -11.16
N VAL A 16 6.86 -4.65 -9.88
CA VAL A 16 7.60 -3.54 -9.27
C VAL A 16 9.03 -4.00 -8.96
N PRO A 17 10.02 -3.09 -8.98
CA PRO A 17 11.36 -3.40 -8.52
C PRO A 17 11.34 -3.90 -7.08
N ASP A 18 12.34 -4.67 -6.70
CA ASP A 18 12.54 -5.05 -5.31
C ASP A 18 12.90 -3.82 -4.48
N ASN A 19 12.50 -3.85 -3.21
CA ASN A 19 12.57 -2.72 -2.28
C ASN A 19 11.91 -1.44 -2.84
N ALA A 20 10.72 -1.55 -3.42
CA ALA A 20 9.95 -0.43 -3.98
C ALA A 20 8.78 -0.01 -3.10
N ASN A 21 8.53 1.30 -3.02
CA ASN A 21 7.38 1.87 -2.35
C ASN A 21 6.24 2.18 -3.35
N LEU A 22 5.04 1.61 -3.13
CA LEU A 22 3.92 1.77 -4.06
C LEU A 22 3.43 3.22 -4.22
N VAL A 23 3.53 4.05 -3.17
CA VAL A 23 3.15 5.46 -3.25
C VAL A 23 4.14 6.25 -4.09
N VAL A 24 5.44 5.98 -3.97
CA VAL A 24 6.46 6.61 -4.82
C VAL A 24 6.22 6.25 -6.29
N ARG A 25 5.98 4.96 -6.58
CA ARG A 25 5.71 4.47 -7.94
C ARG A 25 4.47 5.12 -8.54
N ALA A 26 3.37 5.23 -7.79
CA ALA A 26 2.19 5.98 -8.23
C ALA A 26 2.50 7.47 -8.47
N GLY A 27 3.28 8.10 -7.58
CA GLY A 27 3.68 9.51 -7.66
C GLY A 27 4.47 9.86 -8.92
N ILE A 28 5.35 8.98 -9.36
CA ILE A 28 6.10 9.13 -10.62
C ILE A 28 5.35 8.58 -11.85
N ARG A 29 4.01 8.45 -11.73
CA ARG A 29 3.09 7.96 -12.78
C ARG A 29 3.42 6.55 -13.29
N GLN A 30 3.99 5.73 -12.44
CA GLN A 30 4.15 4.29 -12.65
C GLN A 30 3.08 3.54 -11.86
N PHE A 31 3.19 2.22 -11.72
CA PHE A 31 2.19 1.39 -11.05
C PHE A 31 2.00 1.74 -9.55
N PRO A 32 0.78 1.79 -8.97
CA PRO A 32 -0.55 1.64 -9.57
C PRO A 32 -1.23 3.00 -9.84
N PHE A 33 -0.60 3.89 -10.62
CA PHE A 33 -1.21 5.15 -11.07
C PHE A 33 -2.32 4.91 -12.10
N PRO A 34 -3.41 5.70 -12.11
CA PRO A 34 -3.82 6.70 -11.11
C PRO A 34 -4.67 6.11 -9.97
N HIS A 35 -4.73 4.78 -9.85
CA HIS A 35 -5.72 4.08 -9.05
C HIS A 35 -5.42 4.08 -7.54
N LEU A 36 -4.15 4.21 -7.15
CA LEU A 36 -3.76 4.36 -5.75
C LEU A 36 -4.08 5.77 -5.26
N ARG A 37 -4.94 5.88 -4.24
CA ARG A 37 -5.12 7.13 -3.50
C ARG A 37 -3.95 7.34 -2.55
N TYR A 38 -3.36 8.54 -2.54
CA TYR A 38 -2.30 8.92 -1.60
C TYR A 38 -2.28 10.44 -1.40
N GLU A 39 -1.52 10.89 -0.40
CA GLU A 39 -1.30 12.33 -0.15
C GLU A 39 0.05 12.55 0.54
N CYS A 40 0.20 12.14 1.80
CA CYS A 40 1.38 12.55 2.57
C CYS A 40 2.66 11.75 2.30
N GLY A 41 2.57 10.50 1.84
CA GLY A 41 3.73 9.61 1.60
C GLY A 41 4.56 9.21 2.84
N MET A 42 4.18 9.66 4.05
CA MET A 42 5.07 9.58 5.24
C MET A 42 4.43 8.96 6.50
N GLY A 43 3.24 8.37 6.37
CA GLY A 43 2.50 7.75 7.47
C GLY A 43 1.85 8.76 8.44
N LYS A 44 1.59 9.99 7.99
CA LYS A 44 0.88 11.04 8.77
C LYS A 44 -0.63 11.08 8.53
N CYS A 45 -1.11 10.40 7.50
CA CYS A 45 -2.53 10.27 7.16
C CYS A 45 -2.86 8.83 6.76
N ALA A 46 -4.15 8.51 6.58
CA ALA A 46 -4.61 7.20 6.14
C ALA A 46 -5.12 7.13 4.68
N LYS A 47 -4.87 8.14 3.83
CA LYS A 47 -5.40 8.18 2.45
C LYS A 47 -4.88 7.06 1.54
N CYS A 48 -3.68 6.53 1.82
CA CYS A 48 -3.08 5.38 1.12
C CYS A 48 -3.36 4.03 1.78
N ALA A 49 -4.35 3.96 2.67
CA ALA A 49 -4.76 2.71 3.28
C ALA A 49 -5.29 1.72 2.23
N CYS A 50 -4.70 0.54 2.17
CA CYS A 50 -5.11 -0.57 1.32
C CYS A 50 -5.34 -1.80 2.19
N ARG A 51 -6.30 -2.65 1.81
CA ARG A 51 -6.47 -3.95 2.45
C ARG A 51 -5.58 -4.96 1.74
N VAL A 52 -4.76 -5.67 2.49
CA VAL A 52 -3.96 -6.78 1.95
C VAL A 52 -4.89 -7.99 1.81
N LEU A 53 -5.03 -8.50 0.59
CA LEU A 53 -5.87 -9.66 0.30
C LEU A 53 -5.08 -10.98 0.37
N SER A 54 -3.79 -10.93 0.03
CA SER A 54 -2.85 -12.05 0.02
C SER A 54 -1.40 -11.56 0.13
N GLY A 55 -0.47 -12.41 0.55
CA GLY A 55 0.96 -12.09 0.60
C GLY A 55 1.38 -11.24 1.81
N ALA A 56 0.58 -11.23 2.89
CA ALA A 56 0.88 -10.48 4.11
C ALA A 56 2.15 -11.00 4.82
N GLU A 57 2.45 -12.29 4.66
CA GLU A 57 3.65 -12.99 5.14
C GLU A 57 4.96 -12.44 4.56
N HIS A 58 4.89 -11.75 3.41
CA HIS A 58 6.04 -11.09 2.78
C HIS A 58 6.21 -9.64 3.22
N LEU A 59 5.29 -9.10 4.02
CA LEU A 59 5.32 -7.70 4.44
C LEU A 59 6.03 -7.55 5.79
N PRO A 60 6.71 -6.41 6.02
CA PRO A 60 7.22 -6.09 7.34
C PRO A 60 6.08 -6.02 8.36
N PRO A 61 6.39 -6.23 9.65
CA PRO A 61 5.42 -6.12 10.72
C PRO A 61 4.80 -4.71 10.75
N VAL A 62 3.57 -4.63 11.24
CA VAL A 62 2.84 -3.37 11.36
C VAL A 62 3.60 -2.40 12.26
N ASN A 63 3.95 -1.24 11.71
CA ASN A 63 4.75 -0.25 12.44
C ASN A 63 3.88 0.70 13.30
N TRP A 64 4.51 1.50 14.17
CA TRP A 64 3.79 2.38 15.08
C TRP A 64 2.95 3.47 14.37
N LYS A 65 3.36 3.92 13.18
CA LYS A 65 2.59 4.91 12.40
C LYS A 65 1.33 4.28 11.84
N GLU A 66 1.42 3.04 11.35
CA GLU A 66 0.24 2.27 10.94
C GLU A 66 -0.70 2.06 12.12
N LYS A 67 -0.18 1.63 13.28
CA LYS A 67 -0.99 1.49 14.52
C LYS A 67 -1.73 2.78 14.87
N LYS A 68 -1.03 3.91 14.82
CA LYS A 68 -1.60 5.24 15.11
C LYS A 68 -2.68 5.67 14.11
N GLN A 69 -2.50 5.41 12.81
CA GLN A 69 -3.38 5.92 11.76
C GLN A 69 -4.54 4.99 11.41
N LEU A 70 -4.38 3.68 11.59
CA LEU A 70 -5.35 2.67 11.19
C LEU A 70 -6.14 2.10 12.36
N GLY A 71 -5.59 2.08 13.58
CA GLY A 71 -6.24 1.49 14.75
C GLY A 71 -6.71 0.05 14.48
N GLU A 72 -7.95 -0.25 14.85
CA GLU A 72 -8.61 -1.56 14.67
C GLU A 72 -8.68 -2.03 13.21
N ARG A 73 -8.52 -1.12 12.23
CA ARG A 73 -8.51 -1.52 10.81
C ARG A 73 -7.32 -2.42 10.46
N ILE A 74 -6.25 -2.41 11.27
CA ILE A 74 -5.13 -3.33 11.12
C ILE A 74 -5.60 -4.78 11.21
N ASP A 75 -6.50 -5.08 12.14
CA ASP A 75 -7.02 -6.43 12.36
C ASP A 75 -7.89 -6.90 11.19
N ALA A 76 -8.48 -5.97 10.44
CA ALA A 76 -9.16 -6.24 9.18
C ALA A 76 -8.21 -6.38 7.96
N GLY A 77 -6.89 -6.35 8.18
CA GLY A 77 -5.86 -6.50 7.15
C GLY A 77 -5.51 -5.21 6.41
N TYR A 78 -5.87 -4.03 6.94
CA TYR A 78 -5.46 -2.77 6.33
C TYR A 78 -4.01 -2.42 6.66
N ARG A 79 -3.30 -1.89 5.66
CA ARG A 79 -1.92 -1.39 5.73
C ARG A 79 -1.82 -0.03 5.07
N LEU A 80 -0.82 0.77 5.44
CA LEU A 80 -0.52 2.02 4.74
C LEU A 80 0.46 1.73 3.61
N ALA A 81 0.06 1.91 2.35
CA ALA A 81 0.94 1.62 1.20
C ALA A 81 2.25 2.42 1.23
N CYS A 82 2.24 3.65 1.79
CA CYS A 82 3.46 4.45 1.95
C CYS A 82 4.44 3.90 3.01
N GLN A 83 4.01 2.98 3.87
CA GLN A 83 4.84 2.38 4.92
C GLN A 83 5.38 1.00 4.53
N LEU A 84 5.04 0.52 3.33
CA LEU A 84 5.51 -0.74 2.80
C LEU A 84 6.62 -0.50 1.76
N TRP A 85 7.66 -1.30 1.86
CA TRP A 85 8.70 -1.45 0.87
C TRP A 85 8.68 -2.92 0.45
N LEU A 86 8.33 -3.16 -0.81
CA LEU A 86 8.08 -4.49 -1.40
C LEU A 86 9.29 -5.00 -2.14
#